data_AF-A0AAD7R1L1-F1
#
_entry.id   AF-A0AAD7R1L1-F1
#
_cell.length_a   1.000
_cell.length_b   1.000
_cell.length_c   1.000
_cell.angle_alpha   90.00
_cell.angle_beta   90.00
_cell.angle_gamma   90.00
#
_symmetry.space_group_name_H-M   'P 1'
#
loop_
_entity.id
_entity.type
_entity.pdbx_description
1 polymer ?
#
loop_
_entity_poly.entity_id
_entity_poly.type
_entity_poly.pdbx_seq_one_letter_code
_entity_poly.pdbx_strand_id
1 'polypeptide(L)'
;MADLSDEEEAPLASILLDYLTELEEQEFKKFKWHLSQKVLKGFPPILKGEVKELDKMDTVDKMVTVYCKEGAKIFLRVLRKMTQHDLAQRLERDLQKCNFLFAAIQTLGLS
;
A
#
# COMPACT_ATOMS: atom_id res chain seq x y z
N MET A 1 20.76 -20.59 -10.83
CA MET A 1 20.08 -21.02 -9.59
C MET A 1 19.31 -19.79 -9.12
N ALA A 2 18.00 -19.83 -9.31
CA ALA A 2 17.02 -18.80 -8.94
C ALA A 2 17.23 -18.37 -7.48
N ASP A 3 16.96 -17.15 -7.01
CA ASP A 3 16.40 -15.92 -7.55
C ASP A 3 16.62 -14.91 -6.40
N LEU A 4 17.34 -13.82 -6.63
CA LEU A 4 17.67 -12.82 -5.60
C LEU A 4 16.79 -11.58 -5.81
N SER A 5 15.47 -11.80 -5.88
CA SER A 5 14.46 -10.77 -6.17
C SER A 5 13.51 -10.47 -4.99
N ASP A 6 13.86 -10.86 -3.75
CA ASP A 6 12.95 -10.72 -2.60
C ASP A 6 13.27 -9.57 -1.62
N GLU A 7 14.43 -8.90 -1.72
CA GLU A 7 14.78 -7.82 -0.76
C GLU A 7 14.30 -6.40 -1.15
N GLU A 8 13.76 -6.22 -2.36
CA GLU A 8 13.40 -4.88 -2.87
C GLU A 8 11.90 -4.55 -2.83
N GLU A 9 11.01 -5.53 -2.57
CA GLU A 9 9.55 -5.31 -2.37
C GLU A 9 9.16 -5.11 -0.89
N ALA A 10 10.00 -5.56 0.05
CA ALA A 10 9.79 -5.44 1.50
C ALA A 10 9.54 -4.00 2.04
N PRO A 11 10.20 -2.92 1.54
CA PRO A 11 9.98 -1.60 2.10
C PRO A 11 8.58 -1.06 1.82
N LEU A 12 7.97 -1.40 0.68
CA LEU A 12 6.63 -0.91 0.35
C LEU A 12 5.58 -1.51 1.28
N ALA A 13 5.59 -2.83 1.44
CA ALA A 13 4.65 -3.52 2.33
C ALA A 13 4.79 -3.01 3.77
N SER A 14 6.02 -2.86 4.26
CA SER A 14 6.28 -2.33 5.61
C SER A 14 5.71 -0.93 5.79
N ILE A 15 5.94 -0.02 4.84
CA ILE A 15 5.41 1.35 4.91
C ILE A 15 3.88 1.33 4.90
N LEU A 16 3.25 0.56 4.01
CA LEU A 16 1.79 0.50 3.97
C LEU A 16 1.21 -0.08 5.28
N LEU A 17 1.90 -1.04 5.88
CA LEU A 17 1.50 -1.64 7.16
C LEU A 17 1.55 -0.61 8.29
N ASP A 18 2.65 0.14 8.43
CA ASP A 18 2.79 1.19 9.45
C ASP A 18 1.62 2.17 9.38
N TYR A 19 1.27 2.61 8.18
CA TYR A 19 0.15 3.53 7.98
C TYR A 19 -1.23 2.91 8.24
N LEU A 20 -1.41 1.60 8.04
CA LEU A 20 -2.62 0.92 8.53
C LEU A 20 -2.63 0.80 10.05
N THR A 21 -1.48 0.65 10.71
CA THR A 21 -1.43 0.57 12.18
C THR A 21 -1.93 1.85 12.84
N GLU A 22 -1.68 3.00 12.22
CA GLU A 22 -2.18 4.31 12.65
C GLU A 22 -3.71 4.49 12.52
N LEU A 23 -4.39 3.68 11.69
CA LEU A 23 -5.85 3.71 11.59
C LEU A 23 -6.50 3.01 12.80
N GLU A 24 -7.46 3.69 13.41
CA GLU A 24 -8.33 3.07 14.41
C GLU A 24 -9.21 1.98 13.78
N GLU A 25 -9.78 1.10 14.59
CA GLU A 25 -10.56 -0.05 14.10
C GLU A 25 -11.74 0.38 13.19
N GLN A 26 -12.43 1.46 13.53
CA GLN A 26 -13.52 1.99 12.71
C GLN A 26 -13.03 2.57 11.38
N GLU A 27 -11.85 3.19 11.37
CA GLU A 27 -11.23 3.76 10.18
C GLU A 27 -10.70 2.66 9.27
N PHE A 28 -10.09 1.63 9.85
CA PHE A 28 -9.67 0.43 9.14
C PHE A 28 -10.87 -0.31 8.53
N LYS A 29 -12.00 -0.40 9.24
CA LYS A 29 -13.24 -0.94 8.67
C LYS A 29 -13.72 -0.12 7.46
N LYS A 30 -13.64 1.21 7.51
CA LYS A 30 -13.93 2.08 6.36
C LYS A 30 -12.92 1.87 5.22
N PHE A 31 -11.65 1.64 5.54
CA PHE A 31 -10.60 1.33 4.57
C PHE A 31 -10.96 0.11 3.74
N LYS A 32 -11.25 -1.00 4.43
CA LYS A 32 -11.67 -2.27 3.80
C LYS A 32 -12.96 -2.11 3.00
N TRP A 33 -13.91 -1.32 3.51
CA TRP A 33 -15.13 -1.00 2.76
C TRP A 33 -14.81 -0.31 1.43
N HIS A 34 -13.91 0.68 1.40
CA HIS A 34 -13.50 1.37 0.18
C HIS A 34 -12.77 0.46 -0.81
N LEU A 35 -11.92 -0.47 -0.34
CA LEU A 35 -11.27 -1.47 -1.19
C LEU A 35 -12.27 -2.39 -1.90
N SER A 36 -13.41 -2.65 -1.26
CA SER A 36 -14.49 -3.45 -1.86
C SER A 36 -15.36 -2.68 -2.86
N GLN A 37 -15.21 -1.37 -2.97
CA GLN A 37 -16.03 -0.57 -3.87
C GLN A 37 -15.44 -0.53 -5.29
N LYS A 38 -16.32 -0.74 -6.28
CA LYS A 38 -16.00 -0.58 -7.72
C LYS A 38 -15.57 0.84 -8.13
N VAL A 39 -15.63 1.81 -7.21
CA VAL A 39 -15.32 3.23 -7.47
C VAL A 39 -13.82 3.54 -7.53
N LEU A 40 -12.95 2.54 -7.36
CA LEU A 40 -11.52 2.62 -7.68
C LEU A 40 -11.37 2.49 -9.21
N LYS A 41 -11.82 3.51 -9.96
CA LYS A 41 -11.77 3.54 -11.43
C LYS A 41 -10.40 3.06 -11.93
N GLY A 42 -10.39 1.98 -12.71
CA GLY A 42 -9.18 1.39 -13.29
C GLY A 42 -8.62 0.17 -12.55
N PHE A 43 -9.16 -0.21 -11.40
CA PHE A 43 -8.64 -1.31 -10.59
C PHE A 43 -9.73 -2.34 -10.22
N PRO A 44 -9.40 -3.64 -10.21
CA PRO A 44 -10.35 -4.66 -9.78
C PRO A 44 -10.65 -4.50 -8.29
N PRO A 45 -11.94 -4.47 -7.86
CA PRO A 45 -12.25 -4.41 -6.44
C PRO A 45 -11.87 -5.73 -5.76
N ILE A 46 -11.45 -5.67 -4.49
CA ILE A 46 -11.29 -6.88 -3.68
C ILE A 46 -12.68 -7.28 -3.17
N LEU A 47 -13.01 -8.57 -3.24
CA LEU A 47 -14.35 -9.04 -2.87
C LEU A 47 -14.66 -8.69 -1.40
N LYS A 48 -15.88 -8.18 -1.16
CA LYS A 48 -16.33 -7.75 0.18
C LYS A 48 -16.23 -8.85 1.23
N GLY A 49 -16.48 -10.11 0.84
CA GLY A 49 -16.33 -11.28 1.72
C GLY A 49 -14.88 -11.48 2.15
N GLU A 50 -13.94 -11.34 1.22
CA GLU A 50 -12.51 -11.49 1.49
C GLU A 50 -11.99 -10.39 2.41
N VAL A 51 -12.19 -9.11 2.05
CA VAL A 51 -11.65 -7.98 2.86
C VAL A 51 -12.27 -7.86 4.25
N LYS A 52 -13.42 -8.49 4.52
CA LYS A 52 -14.04 -8.34 5.85
C LYS A 52 -13.21 -9.01 6.93
N GLU A 53 -12.60 -10.15 6.63
CA GLU A 53 -11.89 -10.98 7.60
C GLU A 53 -10.39 -10.67 7.68
N LEU A 54 -9.83 -9.96 6.69
CA LEU A 54 -8.41 -9.61 6.69
C LEU A 54 -8.06 -8.69 7.86
N ASP A 55 -6.96 -9.02 8.55
CA ASP A 55 -6.29 -8.10 9.45
C ASP A 55 -5.44 -7.07 8.67
N LYS A 56 -4.70 -6.22 9.39
CA LYS A 56 -3.89 -5.15 8.77
C LYS A 56 -2.78 -5.72 7.89
N MET A 57 -2.12 -6.80 8.31
CA MET A 57 -1.02 -7.43 7.58
C MET A 57 -1.54 -8.14 6.33
N ASP A 58 -2.57 -8.96 6.48
CA ASP A 58 -3.26 -9.65 5.38
C ASP A 58 -3.80 -8.67 4.33
N THR A 59 -4.26 -7.49 4.78
CA THR A 59 -4.74 -6.43 3.88
C THR A 59 -3.62 -5.87 3.03
N VAL A 60 -2.44 -5.63 3.60
CA VAL A 60 -1.27 -5.16 2.83
C VAL A 60 -0.83 -6.21 1.84
N ASP A 61 -0.67 -7.46 2.26
CA ASP A 61 -0.25 -8.56 1.39
C ASP A 61 -1.22 -8.74 0.23
N LYS A 62 -2.53 -8.67 0.50
CA LYS A 62 -3.56 -8.72 -0.53
C LYS A 62 -3.46 -7.52 -1.48
N MET A 63 -3.21 -6.32 -0.98
CA MET A 63 -3.06 -5.12 -1.83
C MET A 63 -1.83 -5.20 -2.72
N VAL A 64 -0.68 -5.65 -2.19
CA VAL A 64 0.54 -5.87 -2.97
C VAL A 64 0.31 -6.96 -4.02
N THR A 65 -0.39 -8.05 -3.66
CA THR A 65 -0.71 -9.14 -4.60
C THR A 65 -1.65 -8.70 -5.72
N VAL A 66 -2.73 -7.98 -5.41
CA VAL A 66 -3.77 -7.63 -6.38
C VAL A 66 -3.37 -6.43 -7.25
N TYR A 67 -2.63 -5.49 -6.68
CA TYR A 67 -2.35 -4.20 -7.32
C TYR A 67 -0.88 -3.97 -7.65
N CYS A 68 0.03 -4.84 -7.20
CA CYS A 68 1.47 -4.72 -7.39
C CYS A 68 1.96 -3.30 -7.06
N LYS A 69 2.73 -2.68 -7.97
CA LYS A 69 3.25 -1.31 -7.87
C LYS A 69 2.16 -0.23 -7.74
N GLU A 70 0.91 -0.53 -8.10
CA GLU A 70 -0.22 0.40 -7.98
C GLU A 70 -0.86 0.38 -6.58
N GLY A 71 -0.48 -0.57 -5.71
CA GLY A 71 -0.99 -0.69 -4.34
C GLY A 71 -0.85 0.60 -3.54
N ALA A 72 0.30 1.28 -3.65
CA ALA A 72 0.54 2.58 -3.02
C ALA A 72 -0.41 3.68 -3.50
N LYS A 73 -0.69 3.76 -4.80
CA LYS A 73 -1.61 4.76 -5.36
C LYS A 73 -3.05 4.51 -4.90
N ILE A 74 -3.44 3.25 -4.81
CA ILE A 74 -4.76 2.86 -4.30
C ILE A 74 -4.89 3.18 -2.82
N PHE A 75 -3.85 2.89 -2.02
CA PHE A 75 -3.80 3.22 -0.60
C PHE A 75 -4.02 4.72 -0.37
N LEU A 76 -3.23 5.56 -1.05
CA LEU A 76 -3.37 7.03 -1.00
C LEU A 76 -4.78 7.48 -1.39
N ARG A 77 -5.35 6.90 -2.46
CA ARG A 77 -6.69 7.23 -2.91
C ARG A 77 -7.76 6.86 -1.89
N VAL A 78 -7.62 5.71 -1.22
CA VAL A 78 -8.55 5.26 -0.18
C VAL A 78 -8.46 6.18 1.04
N LEU A 79 -7.25 6.49 1.52
CA LEU A 79 -7.05 7.44 2.62
C LEU A 79 -7.70 8.80 2.34
N ARG A 80 -7.47 9.37 1.15
CA ARG A 80 -8.09 10.64 0.74
C ARG A 80 -9.63 10.55 0.68
N LYS A 81 -10.21 9.40 0.31
CA LYS A 81 -11.68 9.20 0.28
C LYS A 81 -12.30 9.11 1.67
N MET A 82 -11.56 8.63 2.66
CA MET A 82 -12.01 8.58 4.06
C MET A 82 -11.60 9.80 4.87
N THR A 83 -11.23 10.90 4.21
CA THR A 83 -10.78 12.16 4.82
C THR A 83 -9.50 12.08 5.67
N GLN A 84 -8.72 11.00 5.53
CA GLN A 84 -7.40 10.83 6.15
C GLN A 84 -6.31 11.58 5.36
N HIS A 85 -6.48 12.90 5.20
CA HIS A 85 -5.64 13.73 4.33
C HIS A 85 -4.20 13.85 4.85
N ASP A 86 -4.02 14.02 6.16
CA ASP A 86 -2.70 14.16 6.77
C ASP A 86 -1.90 12.87 6.66
N LEU A 87 -2.55 11.74 6.93
CA LEU A 87 -1.97 10.41 6.80
C LEU A 87 -1.60 10.12 5.33
N ALA A 88 -2.44 10.51 4.37
CA ALA A 88 -2.13 10.37 2.95
C ALA A 88 -0.93 11.24 2.54
N GLN A 89 -0.80 12.46 3.07
CA GLN A 89 0.30 13.35 2.73
C GLN A 89 1.64 12.87 3.32
N ARG A 90 1.62 12.32 4.55
CA ARG A 90 2.79 11.68 5.14
C ARG A 90 3.23 10.48 4.30
N LEU A 91 2.28 9.61 3.92
CA LEU A 91 2.57 8.42 3.11
C LEU A 91 3.20 8.78 1.77
N GLU A 92 2.66 9.79 1.09
CA GLU A 92 3.19 10.26 -0.19
C GLU A 92 4.65 10.73 -0.08
N ARG A 93 5.01 11.43 1.01
CA ARG A 93 6.39 11.84 1.27
C ARG A 93 7.32 10.66 1.54
N ASP A 94 6.87 9.67 2.32
CA ASP A 94 7.71 8.53 2.67
C ASP A 94 7.91 7.59 1.48
N LEU A 95 6.89 7.39 0.65
CA LEU A 95 7.01 6.69 -0.63
C LEU A 95 7.98 7.41 -1.59
N GLN A 96 7.95 8.74 -1.64
CA GLN A 96 8.92 9.51 -2.44
C GLN A 96 10.34 9.29 -1.95
N LYS A 97 10.58 9.32 -0.63
CA LYS A 97 11.90 9.02 -0.07
C LYS A 97 12.37 7.61 -0.39
N CYS A 98 11.47 6.62 -0.33
CA CYS A 98 11.81 5.24 -0.69
C CYS A 98 12.14 5.08 -2.18
N ASN A 99 11.41 5.75 -3.07
CA ASN A 99 11.77 5.80 -4.49
C ASN A 99 13.15 6.46 -4.72
N PHE A 100 13.50 7.48 -3.95
CA PHE A 100 14.81 8.13 -4.00
C PHE A 100 15.93 7.24 -3.45
N LEU A 101 15.69 6.49 -2.38
CA LEU A 101 16.65 5.54 -1.82
C LEU A 101 16.94 4.41 -2.81
N PHE A 102 15.90 3.89 -3.46
CA PHE A 102 16.01 2.88 -4.50
C PHE A 102 16.84 3.38 -5.70
N ALA A 103 16.58 4.60 -6.17
CA ALA A 103 17.34 5.21 -7.26
C ALA A 103 18.81 5.47 -6.89
N ALA A 104 19.09 5.89 -5.65
CA ALA A 104 20.44 6.17 -5.17
C ALA A 104 21.31 4.90 -5.07
N ILE A 105 20.72 3.77 -4.66
CA ILE A 105 21.41 2.48 -4.59
C ILE A 105 21.79 1.99 -6.00
N GLN A 106 20.91 2.16 -6.99
CA GLN A 106 21.18 1.75 -8.36
C GLN A 106 22.30 2.55 -9.04
N THR A 107 22.48 3.84 -8.70
CA THR A 107 23.55 4.67 -9.28
C THR A 107 24.96 4.34 -8.78
N LEU A 108 25.11 3.67 -7.64
CA LEU A 108 26.43 3.33 -7.07
C LEU A 108 27.01 2.01 -7.60
N GLY A 109 26.31 1.34 -8.51
CA GLY A 109 26.70 0.05 -9.10
C GLY A 109 27.30 0.09 -10.51
N LEU A 110 27.83 1.24 -10.97
CA LEU A 110 28.46 1.34 -12.30
C LEU A 110 29.77 2.16 -12.26
N SER A 111 30.88 1.49 -11.93
CA SER A 111 32.22 1.80 -12.47
C SER A 111 33.03 0.52 -12.61
#